data_AF-A0A2H1KL44-F1
#
_entry.id   AF-A0A2H1KL44-F1
#
_cell.length_a   1.000
_cell.length_b   1.000
_cell.length_c   1.000
_cell.angle_alpha   90.00
_cell.angle_beta   90.00
_cell.angle_gamma   90.00
#
_symmetry.space_group_name_H-M   'P 1'
#
loop_
_entity.id
_entity.type
_entity.pdbx_description
1 polymer ?
#
loop_
_entity_poly.entity_id
_entity_poly.type
_entity_poly.pdbx_seq_one_letter_code
_entity_poly.pdbx_strand_id
1 'polypeptide(L)'
;MVGARPAYVWDVSQTTGDPVPELSRPRLLEGEAPSGLWEGLSALIQQRGFTVGRVADARAIGGANGLTDFTNRTVAVRADMDELQQVKTLSHELAHIDLGHEDRMDAAGWHRGIGEVEAESVALMIGAAHGIDTTTYTIPYVSGWAGTVKDKTPAEVVQATGERVRKTAGAILDGLPTVQTGIGDPPGLTRDAPVTRRTRERPPAVAAESFDAVRREPAREHVVRSL
;
A
#
# COMPACT_ATOMS: atom_id res chain seq x y z
N MET A 1 21.27 28.22 -10.54
CA MET A 1 20.19 27.64 -9.71
C MET A 1 19.05 28.66 -9.70
N VAL A 2 17.95 28.39 -10.40
CA VAL A 2 16.80 29.30 -10.50
C VAL A 2 15.54 28.47 -10.20
N GLY A 3 14.73 28.89 -9.21
CA GLY A 3 13.43 28.26 -8.95
C GLY A 3 13.06 27.90 -7.49
N ALA A 4 13.83 28.30 -6.47
CA ALA A 4 13.42 28.04 -5.09
C ALA A 4 12.41 29.10 -4.59
N ARG A 5 11.26 28.65 -4.04
CA ARG A 5 10.35 29.50 -3.26
C ARG A 5 10.49 29.17 -1.77
N PRO A 6 10.62 30.15 -0.88
CA PRO A 6 10.58 29.90 0.56
C PRO A 6 9.19 29.37 0.96
N ALA A 7 9.17 28.35 1.81
CA ALA A 7 7.98 27.92 2.53
C ALA A 7 8.21 28.13 4.03
N TYR A 8 7.16 28.52 4.73
CA TYR A 8 7.20 28.69 6.18
C TYR A 8 6.75 27.37 6.83
N VAL A 9 7.60 26.84 7.70
CA VAL A 9 7.31 25.66 8.53
C VAL A 9 7.30 26.13 9.97
N TRP A 10 6.25 25.79 10.70
CA TRP A 10 6.13 26.03 12.12
C TRP A 10 6.20 24.70 12.85
N ASP A 11 6.89 24.68 13.98
CA ASP A 11 6.82 23.56 14.90
C ASP A 11 5.39 23.46 15.46
N VAL A 12 4.90 22.24 15.71
CA VAL A 12 3.54 22.04 16.25
C VAL A 12 3.35 22.78 17.58
N SER A 13 4.40 22.93 18.39
CA SER A 13 4.40 23.72 19.63
C SER A 13 4.16 25.21 19.41
N GLN A 14 4.33 25.70 18.18
CA GLN A 14 4.09 27.09 17.77
C GLN A 14 2.68 27.30 17.21
N THR A 15 1.84 26.27 17.20
CA THR A 15 0.46 26.32 16.73
C THR A 15 -0.53 26.25 17.90
N THR A 16 -1.67 26.92 17.75
CA THR A 16 -2.80 26.85 18.69
C THR A 16 -4.01 26.29 17.97
N GLY A 17 -4.76 25.39 18.61
CA GLY A 17 -5.92 24.72 18.04
C GLY A 17 -6.11 23.34 18.65
N ASP A 18 -7.03 22.55 18.10
CA ASP A 18 -7.14 21.13 18.46
C ASP A 18 -5.78 20.45 18.22
N PRO A 19 -5.34 19.53 19.10
CA PRO A 19 -4.13 18.77 18.89
C PRO A 19 -4.15 18.15 17.50
N VAL A 20 -3.04 18.28 16.76
CA VAL A 20 -2.87 17.53 15.51
C VAL A 20 -3.11 16.06 15.87
N PRO A 21 -4.06 15.36 15.21
CA PRO A 21 -4.31 13.97 15.50
C PRO A 21 -3.00 13.21 15.43
N GLU A 22 -2.55 12.66 16.57
CA GLU A 22 -1.41 11.78 16.54
C GLU A 22 -1.80 10.59 15.66
N LEU A 23 -1.07 10.40 14.56
CA LEU A 23 -1.19 9.16 13.80
C LEU A 23 -0.76 8.06 14.76
N SER A 24 -1.74 7.27 15.21
CA SER A 24 -1.48 6.10 16.05
C SER A 24 -0.44 5.25 15.33
N ARG A 25 0.72 5.05 15.96
CA ARG A 25 1.74 4.16 15.40
C ARG A 25 1.10 2.79 15.19
N PRO A 26 1.23 2.17 13.99
CA PRO A 26 0.71 0.84 13.77
C PRO A 26 1.21 -0.09 14.86
N ARG A 27 0.29 -0.68 15.64
CA ARG A 27 0.63 -1.72 16.60
C ARG A 27 0.75 -3.02 15.83
N LEU A 28 1.74 -3.83 16.19
CA LEU A 28 1.86 -5.17 15.64
C LEU A 28 0.64 -5.99 16.07
N LEU A 29 0.13 -6.81 15.17
CA LEU A 29 -0.89 -7.80 15.49
C LEU A 29 -0.26 -8.89 16.38
N GLU A 30 -0.99 -9.30 17.40
CA GLU A 30 -0.61 -10.37 18.31
C GLU A 30 -1.51 -11.59 18.07
N GLY A 31 -0.96 -12.79 18.25
CA GLY A 31 -1.68 -14.06 18.12
C GLY A 31 -1.21 -14.99 17.00
N GLU A 32 -1.91 -16.11 16.89
CA GLU A 32 -1.63 -17.20 15.96
C GLU A 32 -2.12 -16.88 14.54
N ALA A 33 -1.43 -17.40 13.53
CA ALA A 33 -1.88 -17.26 12.15
C ALA A 33 -3.06 -18.20 11.85
N PRO A 34 -4.02 -17.80 10.98
CA PRO A 34 -4.99 -18.71 10.41
C PRO A 34 -4.29 -19.92 9.76
N SER A 35 -4.79 -21.12 10.05
CA SER A 35 -4.19 -22.38 9.59
C SER A 35 -3.96 -22.39 8.08
N GLY A 36 -2.71 -22.65 7.66
CA GLY A 36 -2.31 -22.76 6.26
C GLY A 36 -2.14 -21.43 5.52
N LEU A 37 -2.40 -20.29 6.15
CA LEU A 37 -2.31 -18.98 5.48
C LEU A 37 -0.86 -18.63 5.12
N TRP A 38 0.09 -18.90 6.01
CA TRP A 38 1.51 -18.69 5.71
C TRP A 38 1.95 -19.52 4.51
N GLU A 39 1.60 -20.82 4.49
CA GLU A 39 1.96 -21.75 3.43
C GLU A 39 1.30 -21.37 2.11
N GLY A 40 0.02 -21.01 2.14
CA GLY A 40 -0.73 -20.55 0.97
C GLY A 40 -0.12 -19.30 0.35
N LEU A 41 0.14 -18.27 1.16
CA LEU A 41 0.79 -17.04 0.71
C LEU A 41 2.21 -17.29 0.19
N SER A 42 2.98 -18.14 0.88
CA SER A 42 4.34 -18.50 0.44
C SER A 42 4.33 -19.22 -0.90
N ALA A 43 3.41 -20.17 -1.09
CA ALA A 43 3.25 -20.88 -2.35
C ALA A 43 2.83 -19.95 -3.48
N LEU A 44 1.94 -18.99 -3.19
CA LEU A 44 1.58 -17.95 -4.14
C LEU A 44 2.81 -17.13 -4.55
N ILE A 45 3.58 -16.57 -3.61
CA ILE A 45 4.80 -15.81 -3.91
C ILE A 45 5.80 -16.64 -4.75
N GLN A 46 5.97 -17.92 -4.41
CA GLN A 46 6.83 -18.84 -5.16
C GLN A 46 6.36 -19.05 -6.61
N GLN A 47 5.06 -19.12 -6.87
CA GLN A 47 4.51 -19.18 -8.23
C GLN A 47 4.81 -17.93 -9.05
N ARG A 48 5.04 -16.77 -8.42
CA ARG A 48 5.48 -15.53 -9.09
C ARG A 48 7.01 -15.50 -9.31
N GLY A 49 7.72 -16.56 -8.94
CA GLY A 49 9.16 -16.68 -9.15
C GLY A 49 10.01 -16.08 -8.03
N PHE A 50 9.44 -15.82 -6.85
CA PHE A 50 10.16 -15.30 -5.70
C PHE A 50 10.45 -16.39 -4.67
N THR A 51 11.57 -16.28 -3.98
CA THR A 51 11.83 -17.09 -2.78
C THR A 51 11.29 -16.38 -1.54
N VAL A 52 10.79 -17.14 -0.56
CA VAL A 52 10.25 -16.62 0.69
C VAL A 52 11.08 -17.14 1.85
N GLY A 53 11.43 -16.26 2.78
CA GLY A 53 12.17 -16.62 3.98
C GLY A 53 11.78 -15.77 5.18
N ARG A 54 12.19 -16.26 6.35
CA ARG A 54 12.15 -15.48 7.59
C ARG A 54 13.55 -15.00 7.94
N VAL A 55 13.66 -13.75 8.38
CA VAL A 55 14.90 -13.18 8.95
C VAL A 55 14.77 -13.05 10.46
N ALA A 56 15.90 -12.97 11.17
CA ALA A 56 15.88 -13.00 12.64
C ALA A 56 15.06 -11.86 13.27
N ASP A 57 15.31 -10.62 12.84
CA ASP A 57 14.67 -9.43 13.40
C ASP A 57 14.63 -8.26 12.41
N ALA A 58 14.01 -7.15 12.83
CA ALA A 58 13.91 -5.94 12.02
C ALA A 58 15.26 -5.38 11.56
N ARG A 59 16.35 -5.53 12.33
CA ARG A 59 17.68 -5.00 11.96
C ARG A 59 18.21 -5.67 10.71
N ALA A 60 17.90 -6.96 10.51
CA ALA A 60 18.31 -7.72 9.33
C ALA A 60 17.75 -7.15 8.01
N ILE A 61 16.63 -6.41 8.06
CA ILE A 61 15.96 -5.83 6.90
C ILE A 61 15.77 -4.31 7.00
N GLY A 62 16.60 -3.63 7.81
CA GLY A 62 16.63 -2.17 7.87
C GLY A 62 15.48 -1.53 8.64
N GLY A 63 14.95 -2.22 9.66
CA GLY A 63 13.88 -1.75 10.53
C GLY A 63 12.47 -2.10 10.05
N ALA A 64 12.34 -2.76 8.91
CA ALA A 64 11.07 -3.15 8.31
C ALA A 64 10.49 -4.41 8.95
N ASN A 65 9.19 -4.63 8.77
CA ASN A 65 8.54 -5.91 9.12
C ASN A 65 8.71 -6.95 8.02
N GLY A 66 8.71 -6.50 6.76
CA GLY A 66 8.95 -7.32 5.58
C GLY A 66 9.70 -6.55 4.49
N LEU A 67 10.22 -7.31 3.53
CA LEU A 67 11.03 -6.80 2.45
C LEU A 67 10.76 -7.59 1.18
N THR A 68 10.33 -6.90 0.11
CA THR A 68 10.36 -7.45 -1.25
C THR A 68 11.55 -6.87 -2.00
N ASP A 69 12.49 -7.74 -2.35
CA ASP A 69 13.61 -7.43 -3.22
C ASP A 69 13.31 -7.96 -4.62
N PHE A 70 12.94 -7.03 -5.51
CA PHE A 70 12.62 -7.33 -6.91
C PHE A 70 13.89 -7.68 -7.72
N THR A 71 15.07 -7.24 -7.29
CA THR A 71 16.31 -7.57 -8.01
C THR A 71 16.70 -9.02 -7.78
N ASN A 72 16.70 -9.44 -6.51
CA ASN A 72 17.10 -10.80 -6.12
C ASN A 72 15.93 -11.79 -6.11
N ARG A 73 14.71 -11.33 -6.43
CA ARG A 73 13.46 -12.11 -6.41
C ARG A 73 13.28 -12.81 -5.04
N THR A 74 13.40 -12.04 -3.96
CA THR A 74 13.24 -12.56 -2.60
C THR A 74 12.21 -11.77 -1.81
N VAL A 75 11.49 -12.45 -0.93
CA VAL A 75 10.61 -11.87 0.08
C VAL A 75 11.09 -12.35 1.45
N ALA A 76 11.31 -11.40 2.36
CA ALA A 76 11.70 -11.67 3.73
C ALA A 76 10.68 -11.08 4.72
N VAL A 77 10.40 -11.81 5.80
CA VAL A 77 9.58 -11.35 6.94
C VAL A 77 10.37 -11.58 8.22
N ARG A 78 10.38 -10.62 9.16
CA ARG A 78 11.07 -10.80 10.45
C ARG A 78 10.34 -11.83 11.34
N ALA A 79 11.10 -12.70 12.00
CA ALA A 79 10.58 -13.84 12.77
C ALA A 79 10.20 -13.48 14.22
N ASP A 80 10.69 -12.35 14.73
CA ASP A 80 10.44 -11.85 16.09
C ASP A 80 9.10 -11.09 16.22
N MET A 81 8.12 -11.44 15.39
CA MET A 81 6.74 -10.98 15.47
C MET A 81 5.82 -12.18 15.68
N ASP A 82 4.65 -11.97 16.27
CA ASP A 82 3.63 -13.00 16.33
C ASP A 82 3.18 -13.44 14.92
N GLU A 83 2.73 -14.68 14.81
CA GLU A 83 2.41 -15.30 13.52
C GLU A 83 1.35 -14.53 12.74
N LEU A 84 0.38 -13.94 13.45
CA LEU A 84 -0.67 -13.11 12.86
C LEU A 84 -0.10 -11.87 12.14
N GLN A 85 0.88 -11.20 12.76
CA GLN A 85 1.58 -10.08 12.13
C GLN A 85 2.43 -10.56 10.96
N GLN A 86 3.07 -11.73 11.08
CA GLN A 86 3.88 -12.28 9.98
C GLN A 86 3.05 -12.56 8.73
N VAL A 87 1.84 -13.14 8.85
CA VAL A 87 0.97 -13.39 7.68
C VAL A 87 0.36 -12.12 7.10
N LYS A 88 0.07 -11.10 7.93
CA LYS A 88 -0.31 -9.76 7.44
C LYS A 88 0.82 -9.16 6.62
N THR A 89 2.04 -9.17 7.16
CA THR A 89 3.21 -8.66 6.46
C THR A 89 3.47 -9.44 5.17
N LEU A 90 3.38 -10.77 5.18
CA LEU A 90 3.56 -11.58 3.97
C LEU A 90 2.48 -11.27 2.90
N SER A 91 1.24 -11.01 3.33
CA SER A 91 0.16 -10.57 2.44
C SER A 91 0.46 -9.22 1.79
N HIS A 92 1.04 -8.29 2.55
CA HIS A 92 1.47 -6.98 2.06
C HIS A 92 2.59 -7.12 1.02
N GLU A 93 3.60 -7.94 1.28
CA GLU A 93 4.70 -8.19 0.33
C GLU A 93 4.20 -8.87 -0.96
N LEU A 94 3.32 -9.87 -0.85
CA LEU A 94 2.67 -10.46 -2.02
C LEU A 94 1.86 -9.43 -2.82
N ALA A 95 1.18 -8.50 -2.15
CA ALA A 95 0.42 -7.45 -2.82
C ALA A 95 1.32 -6.54 -3.66
N HIS A 96 2.54 -6.20 -3.20
CA HIS A 96 3.49 -5.44 -4.01
C HIS A 96 3.85 -6.15 -5.31
N ILE A 97 4.01 -7.47 -5.27
CA ILE A 97 4.30 -8.30 -6.44
C ILE A 97 3.10 -8.31 -7.40
N ASP A 98 1.91 -8.66 -6.90
CA ASP A 98 0.72 -8.82 -7.74
C ASP A 98 0.16 -7.47 -8.27
N LEU A 99 0.50 -6.34 -7.63
CA LEU A 99 0.21 -4.99 -8.13
C LEU A 99 1.26 -4.46 -9.12
N GLY A 100 2.29 -5.24 -9.42
CA GLY A 100 3.36 -4.88 -10.38
C GLY A 100 4.11 -3.62 -9.96
N HIS A 101 4.41 -3.46 -8.67
CA HIS A 101 5.08 -2.25 -8.20
C HIS A 101 6.50 -2.10 -8.76
N GLU A 102 7.19 -3.19 -9.08
CA GLU A 102 8.48 -3.17 -9.80
C GLU A 102 8.43 -2.28 -11.06
N ASP A 103 7.46 -2.52 -11.94
CA ASP A 103 7.31 -1.80 -13.20
C ASP A 103 6.92 -0.32 -12.99
N ARG A 104 6.31 -0.02 -11.84
CA ARG A 104 5.79 1.31 -11.51
C ARG A 104 6.80 2.15 -10.74
N MET A 105 7.80 1.54 -10.10
CA MET A 105 8.81 2.25 -9.31
C MET A 105 9.56 3.32 -10.11
N ASP A 106 9.77 3.08 -11.40
CA ASP A 106 10.46 4.00 -12.31
C ASP A 106 9.50 4.84 -13.16
N ALA A 107 8.18 4.65 -13.03
CA ALA A 107 7.19 5.38 -13.79
C ALA A 107 7.10 6.83 -13.31
N ALA A 108 7.06 7.77 -14.27
CA ALA A 108 6.89 9.19 -13.96
C ALA A 108 5.58 9.43 -13.20
N GLY A 109 5.68 10.06 -12.02
CA GLY A 109 4.52 10.32 -11.14
C GLY A 109 4.15 9.17 -10.20
N TRP A 110 4.94 8.11 -10.13
CA TRP A 110 4.82 7.11 -9.06
C TRP A 110 5.18 7.73 -7.71
N HIS A 111 4.30 7.54 -6.73
CA HIS A 111 4.55 7.90 -5.35
C HIS A 111 4.59 6.64 -4.52
N ARG A 112 5.71 6.39 -3.84
CA ARG A 112 5.87 5.23 -2.96
C ARG A 112 4.69 5.05 -2.00
N GLY A 113 4.21 6.14 -1.39
CA GLY A 113 3.08 6.10 -0.48
C GLY A 113 1.79 5.53 -1.08
N ILE A 114 1.59 5.64 -2.40
CA ILE A 114 0.47 5.00 -3.10
C ILE A 114 0.63 3.48 -3.05
N GLY A 115 1.83 3.00 -3.40
CA GLY A 115 2.11 1.56 -3.40
C GLY A 115 1.96 0.95 -2.01
N GLU A 116 2.40 1.65 -0.97
CA GLU A 116 2.21 1.22 0.42
C GLU A 116 0.72 1.17 0.79
N VAL A 117 -0.07 2.20 0.41
CA VAL A 117 -1.53 2.21 0.63
C VAL A 117 -2.23 1.08 -0.13
N GLU A 118 -1.86 0.84 -1.38
CA GLU A 118 -2.44 -0.25 -2.19
C GLU A 118 -2.14 -1.61 -1.55
N ALA A 119 -0.87 -1.87 -1.20
CA ALA A 119 -0.47 -3.14 -0.61
C ALA A 119 -1.07 -3.36 0.78
N GLU A 120 -1.12 -2.31 1.60
CA GLU A 120 -1.77 -2.37 2.91
C GLU A 120 -3.26 -2.67 2.78
N SER A 121 -3.95 -2.00 1.83
CA SER A 121 -5.37 -2.24 1.60
C SER A 121 -5.65 -3.70 1.21
N VAL A 122 -4.81 -4.28 0.35
CA VAL A 122 -4.90 -5.70 -0.04
C VAL A 122 -4.68 -6.61 1.18
N ALA A 123 -3.65 -6.35 1.99
CA ALA A 123 -3.36 -7.14 3.18
C ALA A 123 -4.52 -7.11 4.19
N LEU A 124 -5.18 -5.96 4.39
CA LEU A 124 -6.34 -5.84 5.27
C LEU A 124 -7.56 -6.58 4.72
N MET A 125 -7.79 -6.59 3.40
CA MET A 125 -8.87 -7.38 2.78
C MET A 125 -8.63 -8.89 2.96
N ILE A 126 -7.39 -9.34 2.78
CA ILE A 126 -7.01 -10.74 3.04
C ILE A 126 -7.23 -11.08 4.51
N GLY A 127 -6.80 -10.22 5.43
CA GLY A 127 -7.01 -10.43 6.86
C GLY A 127 -8.49 -10.49 7.24
N ALA A 128 -9.31 -9.57 6.74
CA ALA A 128 -10.75 -9.56 6.96
C ALA A 128 -11.42 -10.85 6.44
N ALA A 129 -10.99 -11.38 5.29
CA ALA A 129 -11.48 -12.64 4.76
C ALA A 129 -11.15 -13.85 5.66
N HIS A 130 -10.13 -13.75 6.51
CA HIS A 130 -9.72 -14.79 7.46
C HIS A 130 -10.12 -14.48 8.91
N GLY A 131 -10.99 -13.49 9.14
CA GLY A 131 -11.50 -13.15 10.46
C GLY A 131 -10.51 -12.39 11.35
N ILE A 132 -9.43 -11.85 10.78
CA ILE A 132 -8.46 -11.03 11.49
C ILE A 132 -9.10 -9.66 11.78
N ASP A 133 -9.07 -9.24 13.05
CA ASP A 133 -9.51 -7.90 13.42
C ASP A 133 -8.54 -6.84 12.87
N THR A 134 -9.01 -6.12 11.86
CA THR A 134 -8.27 -5.05 11.20
C THR A 134 -8.72 -3.65 11.64
N THR A 135 -9.64 -3.53 12.61
CA THR A 135 -10.22 -2.24 13.06
C THR A 135 -9.19 -1.27 13.62
N THR A 136 -8.08 -1.77 14.17
CA THR A 136 -6.99 -0.94 14.69
C THR A 136 -6.12 -0.34 13.59
N TYR A 137 -6.24 -0.80 12.35
CA TYR A 137 -5.56 -0.22 11.21
C TYR A 137 -6.39 0.89 10.59
N THR A 138 -5.77 2.06 10.49
CA THR A 138 -6.31 3.16 9.70
C THR A 138 -5.43 3.33 8.48
N ILE A 139 -6.03 3.28 7.29
CA ILE A 139 -5.33 3.67 6.07
C ILE A 139 -5.33 5.21 6.06
N PRO A 140 -4.16 5.87 6.16
CA PRO A 140 -4.11 7.32 6.17
C PRO A 140 -4.78 7.87 4.92
N TYR A 141 -5.53 8.95 5.11
CA TYR A 141 -6.48 9.47 4.13
C TYR A 141 -5.77 9.81 2.81
N VAL A 142 -6.16 9.09 1.76
CA VAL A 142 -5.61 9.06 0.38
C VAL A 142 -5.72 10.43 -0.35
N SER A 143 -6.38 11.43 0.26
CA SER A 143 -6.75 12.68 -0.41
C SER A 143 -5.58 13.59 -0.79
N GLY A 144 -4.46 13.53 -0.04
CA GLY A 144 -3.34 14.46 -0.25
C GLY A 144 -2.60 14.24 -1.57
N TRP A 145 -2.42 12.99 -1.98
CA TRP A 145 -1.69 12.65 -3.20
C TRP A 145 -2.61 12.50 -4.42
N ALA A 146 -3.88 12.16 -4.22
CA ALA A 146 -4.81 11.99 -5.34
C ALA A 146 -4.97 13.28 -6.18
N GLY A 147 -4.74 14.45 -5.56
CA GLY A 147 -4.71 15.76 -6.22
C GLY A 147 -3.41 16.11 -6.96
N THR A 148 -2.35 15.31 -6.84
CA THR A 148 -1.06 15.56 -7.51
C THR A 148 -0.90 14.79 -8.81
N VAL A 149 -1.82 13.86 -9.12
CA VAL A 149 -1.80 13.08 -10.36
C VAL A 149 -2.24 13.96 -11.52
N LYS A 150 -1.32 14.17 -12.46
CA LYS A 150 -1.58 14.96 -13.67
C LYS A 150 -2.71 14.34 -14.49
N ASP A 151 -3.55 15.19 -15.07
CA ASP A 151 -4.61 14.80 -16.03
C ASP A 151 -5.70 13.87 -15.46
N LYS A 152 -5.83 13.77 -14.13
CA LYS A 152 -6.90 13.03 -13.44
C LYS A 152 -7.48 13.82 -12.28
N THR A 153 -8.76 13.61 -12.00
CA THR A 153 -9.38 14.12 -10.77
C THR A 153 -9.03 13.21 -9.58
N PRO A 154 -8.99 13.76 -8.35
CA PRO A 154 -8.76 12.94 -7.15
C PRO A 154 -9.72 11.74 -7.03
N ALA A 155 -10.98 11.93 -7.43
CA ALA A 155 -11.98 10.87 -7.39
C ALA A 155 -11.66 9.71 -8.37
N GLU A 156 -11.23 10.00 -9.59
CA GLU A 156 -10.84 8.97 -10.56
C GLU A 156 -9.60 8.20 -10.10
N VAL A 157 -8.66 8.90 -9.46
CA VAL A 157 -7.46 8.29 -8.88
C VAL A 157 -7.81 7.34 -7.75
N VAL A 158 -8.66 7.78 -6.81
CA VAL A 158 -9.13 6.95 -5.69
C VAL A 158 -9.90 5.74 -6.20
N GLN A 159 -10.84 5.92 -7.14
CA GLN A 159 -11.61 4.82 -7.72
C GLN A 159 -10.72 3.81 -8.44
N ALA A 160 -9.78 4.26 -9.26
CA ALA A 160 -8.87 3.37 -9.98
C ALA A 160 -7.96 2.58 -9.01
N THR A 161 -7.55 3.21 -7.90
CA THR A 161 -6.75 2.58 -6.84
C THR A 161 -7.57 1.52 -6.10
N GLY A 162 -8.79 1.87 -5.69
CA GLY A 162 -9.71 0.92 -5.04
C GLY A 162 -10.04 -0.28 -5.92
N GLU A 163 -10.25 -0.07 -7.22
CA GLU A 163 -10.51 -1.17 -8.16
C GLU A 163 -9.30 -2.11 -8.31
N ARG A 164 -8.08 -1.57 -8.43
CA ARG A 164 -6.85 -2.39 -8.45
C ARG A 164 -6.72 -3.22 -7.18
N VAL A 165 -6.84 -2.57 -6.02
CA VAL A 165 -6.77 -3.22 -4.70
C VAL A 165 -7.78 -4.36 -4.61
N ARG A 166 -9.06 -4.10 -4.91
CA ARG A 166 -10.12 -5.11 -4.83
C ARG A 166 -9.86 -6.28 -5.77
N LYS A 167 -9.47 -6.00 -7.01
CA LYS A 167 -9.17 -7.04 -8.01
C LYS A 167 -8.00 -7.91 -7.55
N THR A 168 -6.92 -7.30 -7.06
CA THR A 168 -5.75 -8.03 -6.56
C THR A 168 -6.09 -8.86 -5.33
N ALA A 169 -6.80 -8.29 -4.35
CA ALA A 169 -7.23 -9.03 -3.16
C ALA A 169 -8.10 -10.25 -3.52
N GLY A 170 -9.08 -10.07 -4.42
CA GLY A 170 -9.90 -11.17 -4.91
C GLY A 170 -9.08 -12.28 -5.58
N ALA A 171 -8.14 -11.93 -6.46
CA ALA A 171 -7.29 -12.91 -7.12
C ALA A 171 -6.37 -13.68 -6.15
N ILE A 172 -5.84 -13.01 -5.12
CA ILE A 172 -5.05 -13.67 -4.06
C ILE A 172 -5.94 -14.63 -3.27
N LEU A 173 -7.12 -14.17 -2.82
CA LEU A 173 -8.08 -14.99 -2.07
C LEU A 173 -8.53 -16.22 -2.87
N ASP A 174 -8.80 -16.08 -4.17
CA ASP A 174 -9.17 -17.21 -5.05
C ASP A 174 -8.03 -18.24 -5.17
N GLY A 175 -6.78 -17.80 -5.04
CA GLY A 175 -5.60 -18.66 -5.10
C GLY A 175 -5.21 -19.32 -3.78
N LEU A 176 -5.81 -18.90 -2.65
CA LEU A 176 -5.47 -19.42 -1.33
C LEU A 176 -6.25 -20.70 -1.00
N PRO A 177 -5.57 -21.81 -0.65
CA PRO A 177 -6.23 -23.05 -0.24
C PRO A 177 -6.61 -23.01 1.26
N THR A 178 -7.25 -21.94 1.70
CA THR A 178 -7.61 -21.67 3.11
C THR A 178 -9.12 -21.49 3.28
N VAL A 179 -9.61 -21.70 4.51
CA VAL A 179 -11.01 -21.39 4.85
C VAL A 179 -11.13 -19.88 5.05
N GLN A 180 -12.05 -19.26 4.30
CA GLN A 180 -12.37 -17.84 4.39
C GLN A 180 -13.72 -17.66 5.10
N THR A 181 -13.77 -16.77 6.08
CA THR A 181 -14.95 -16.49 6.91
C THR A 181 -15.81 -15.35 6.37
N GLY A 182 -15.35 -14.63 5.33
CA GLY A 182 -16.07 -13.54 4.70
C GLY A 182 -15.50 -13.16 3.33
N ILE A 183 -16.13 -12.21 2.65
CA ILE A 183 -15.73 -11.77 1.29
C ILE A 183 -14.54 -10.81 1.26
N GLY A 184 -13.88 -10.58 2.40
CA GLY A 184 -12.72 -9.68 2.51
C GLY A 184 -13.05 -8.20 2.62
N ASP A 185 -14.28 -7.82 2.99
CA ASP A 185 -14.62 -6.43 3.29
C ASP A 185 -14.10 -6.05 4.69
N PRO A 186 -13.09 -5.16 4.82
CA PRO A 186 -12.64 -4.69 6.12
C PRO A 186 -13.71 -3.80 6.79
N PRO A 187 -13.66 -3.66 8.13
CA PRO A 187 -14.56 -2.77 8.87
C PRO A 187 -14.59 -1.35 8.30
N GLY A 188 -15.79 -0.82 8.02
CA GLY A 188 -15.99 0.54 7.47
C GLY A 188 -16.23 0.62 5.95
N LEU A 189 -16.15 -0.49 5.20
CA LEU A 189 -16.48 -0.54 3.76
C LEU A 189 -17.88 -1.10 3.43
N THR A 190 -18.83 -1.03 4.37
CA THR A 190 -20.24 -1.42 4.12
C THR A 190 -20.87 -0.57 3.02
N ARG A 191 -21.40 -1.22 1.98
CA ARG A 191 -21.88 -0.63 0.72
C ARG A 191 -23.25 0.07 0.82
N ASP A 192 -23.50 0.82 1.88
CA ASP A 192 -24.71 1.64 1.98
C ASP A 192 -24.38 3.09 1.61
N ALA A 193 -24.37 3.40 0.32
CA ALA A 193 -24.29 4.78 -0.18
C ALA A 193 -25.55 5.16 -0.98
N PRO A 194 -26.27 6.23 -0.61
CA PRO A 194 -27.36 6.77 -1.41
C PRO A 194 -26.81 7.54 -2.61
N VAL A 195 -27.30 7.20 -3.80
CA VAL A 195 -26.94 7.83 -5.08
C VAL A 195 -27.43 9.29 -5.10
N THR A 196 -26.52 10.25 -5.00
CA THR A 196 -26.82 11.66 -5.31
C THR A 196 -26.25 12.02 -6.68
N ARG A 197 -27.17 12.15 -7.64
CA ARG A 197 -26.92 12.57 -9.02
C ARG A 197 -26.53 14.05 -9.03
N ARG A 198 -25.26 14.37 -9.30
CA ARG A 198 -24.83 15.75 -9.61
C ARG A 198 -24.41 15.86 -11.07
N THR A 199 -25.22 16.62 -11.81
CA THR A 199 -24.93 17.19 -13.13
C THR A 199 -23.65 18.03 -13.09
N ARG A 200 -22.78 17.88 -14.10
CA ARG A 200 -21.54 18.66 -14.24
C ARG A 200 -21.61 19.53 -15.50
N GLU A 201 -21.61 20.84 -15.31
CA GLU A 201 -21.23 21.84 -16.32
C GLU A 201 -19.70 21.89 -16.48
N ARG A 202 -19.26 22.25 -17.70
CA ARG A 202 -17.87 22.28 -18.18
C ARG A 202 -17.19 23.64 -17.89
N PRO A 203 -15.92 23.67 -17.46
CA PRO A 203 -15.06 24.84 -17.61
C PRO A 203 -14.12 24.75 -18.85
N PRO A 204 -13.58 25.88 -19.34
CA PRO A 204 -12.82 25.97 -20.59
C PRO A 204 -11.32 25.68 -20.41
N ALA A 205 -10.67 25.39 -21.55
CA ALA A 205 -9.28 24.95 -21.70
C ALA A 205 -8.27 26.11 -21.76
N VAL A 206 -7.05 25.88 -21.26
CA VAL A 206 -5.88 26.71 -21.56
C VAL A 206 -4.65 25.82 -21.83
N ALA A 207 -3.85 26.28 -22.81
CA ALA A 207 -2.83 25.59 -23.58
C ALA A 207 -1.54 25.22 -22.82
N ALA A 208 -0.87 24.20 -23.36
CA ALA A 208 0.42 23.68 -22.91
C ALA A 208 1.60 24.38 -23.61
N GLU A 209 2.72 24.54 -22.90
CA GLU A 209 4.03 24.71 -23.52
C GLU A 209 5.03 23.72 -22.91
N SER A 210 5.83 23.17 -23.82
CA SER A 210 6.80 22.09 -23.68
C SER A 210 8.19 22.59 -23.29
N PHE A 211 8.93 21.82 -22.49
CA PHE A 211 10.39 21.85 -22.52
C PHE A 211 10.99 20.45 -22.37
N ASP A 212 11.99 20.24 -23.21
CA ASP A 212 12.76 19.04 -23.47
C ASP A 212 14.00 19.02 -22.54
N ALA A 213 14.40 17.83 -22.03
CA ALA A 213 15.79 17.57 -21.63
C ALA A 213 16.04 16.09 -21.28
N VAL A 214 16.92 15.50 -22.08
CA VAL A 214 17.69 14.28 -21.80
C VAL A 214 18.72 14.53 -20.68
N ARG A 215 18.85 13.59 -19.73
CA ARG A 215 20.13 12.95 -19.32
C ARG A 215 19.92 11.86 -18.27
N ARG A 216 20.67 10.77 -18.44
CA ARG A 216 20.72 9.54 -17.62
C ARG A 216 21.61 9.71 -16.39
N GLU A 217 21.25 9.03 -15.30
CA GLU A 217 22.09 8.70 -14.13
C GLU A 217 21.57 7.41 -13.42
N PRO A 218 22.33 6.77 -12.51
CA PRO A 218 22.61 5.32 -12.50
C PRO A 218 21.57 4.44 -11.78
N ALA A 219 21.71 3.12 -11.96
CA ALA A 219 20.80 2.08 -11.49
C ALA A 219 20.57 2.12 -9.97
N ARG A 220 19.30 2.14 -9.55
CA ARG A 220 18.83 2.15 -8.17
C ARG A 220 18.37 0.73 -7.77
N GLU A 221 18.60 0.35 -6.53
CA GLU A 221 18.07 -0.90 -5.96
C GLU A 221 16.53 -0.85 -5.89
N HIS A 222 15.85 -1.83 -6.50
CA HIS A 222 14.38 -1.97 -6.47
C HIS A 222 13.96 -2.83 -5.28
N VAL A 223 13.83 -2.16 -4.13
CA VAL A 223 13.44 -2.80 -2.86
C VAL A 223 12.28 -2.05 -2.23
N VAL A 224 11.26 -2.80 -1.77
CA VAL A 224 10.14 -2.26 -0.99
C VAL A 224 10.19 -2.83 0.42
N ARG A 225 9.89 -1.98 1.41
CA ARG A 225 10.03 -2.23 2.86
C ARG A 225 8.70 -1.91 3.53
N SER A 226 8.08 -2.88 4.18
CA SER A 226 6.87 -2.66 4.97
C SER A 226 7.18 -2.18 6.39
N LEU A 227 6.32 -1.29 6.91
CA LEU A 227 6.37 -0.78 8.29
C LEU A 227 5.55 -1.61 9.27
#